data_AF-A0A3D4DGV3-F1
#
_entry.id   AF-A0A3D4DGV3-F1
#
_cell.length_a   1.000
_cell.length_b   1.000
_cell.length_c   1.000
_cell.angle_alpha   90.00
_cell.angle_beta   90.00
_cell.angle_gamma   90.00
#
_symmetry.space_group_name_H-M   'P 1'
#
loop_
_entity.id
_entity.type
_entity.pdbx_description
1 polymer ?
#
loop_
_entity_poly.entity_id
_entity_poly.type
_entity_poly.pdbx_seq_one_letter_code
_entity_poly.pdbx_strand_id
1 'polypeptide(L)'
;MEEEYLLNKMIKGKTEKEREIELMQNIIETKEKLQNARKNFEYAEDGMIDYYIYQIKANQSKLDYLIKLAKKKGVILSRDKEVKIRMILQKKLVG
;
A
#
# COMPACT_ATOMS: atom_id res chain seq x y z
N MET A 1 13.68 -18.66 24.05
CA MET A 1 13.68 -17.18 24.14
C MET A 1 13.24 -16.52 22.84
N GLU A 2 13.82 -16.84 21.68
CA GLU A 2 13.42 -16.21 20.40
C GLU A 2 12.06 -16.73 19.88
N GLU A 3 11.80 -18.04 19.92
CA GLU A 3 10.50 -18.62 19.57
C GLU A 3 9.36 -18.13 20.46
N GLU A 4 9.60 -18.04 21.77
CA GLU A 4 8.63 -17.55 22.74
C GLU A 4 8.31 -16.05 22.52
N TYR A 5 9.30 -15.26 22.11
CA TYR A 5 9.10 -13.86 21.71
C TYR A 5 8.29 -13.73 20.42
N LEU A 6 8.59 -14.55 19.40
CA LEU A 6 7.85 -14.58 18.14
C LEU A 6 6.39 -15.02 18.34
N LEU A 7 6.17 -16.04 19.17
CA LEU A 7 4.85 -16.54 19.53
C LEU A 7 4.04 -15.48 20.27
N ASN A 8 4.63 -14.84 21.28
CA ASN A 8 3.98 -13.74 22.01
C ASN A 8 3.64 -12.56 21.11
N LYS A 9 4.51 -12.22 20.15
CA LYS A 9 4.25 -11.16 19.16
C LYS A 9 3.11 -11.52 18.21
N MET A 10 3.03 -12.77 17.76
CA MET A 10 1.91 -13.27 16.95
C MET A 10 0.59 -13.24 17.73
N ILE A 11 0.60 -13.61 19.00
CA ILE A 11 -0.58 -13.61 19.88
C ILE A 11 -1.09 -12.18 20.17
N LYS A 12 -0.17 -11.21 20.38
CA LYS A 12 -0.53 -9.82 20.69
C LYS A 12 -1.15 -9.08 19.51
N GLY A 13 -0.91 -9.55 18.28
CA GLY A 13 -1.38 -8.94 17.05
C GLY A 13 -0.76 -7.56 16.78
N LYS A 14 -1.16 -6.93 15.66
CA LYS A 14 -0.71 -5.56 15.33
C LYS A 14 -1.40 -4.53 16.22
N THR A 15 -0.62 -3.59 16.74
CA THR A 15 -1.13 -2.37 17.38
C THR A 15 -1.91 -1.51 16.38
N GLU A 16 -2.74 -0.60 16.87
CA GLU A 16 -3.49 0.32 16.02
C GLU A 16 -2.57 1.19 15.15
N LYS A 17 -1.48 1.69 15.72
CA LYS A 17 -0.45 2.46 15.00
C LYS A 17 0.21 1.65 13.88
N GLU A 18 0.50 0.37 14.11
CA GLU A 18 1.06 -0.50 13.07
C GLU A 18 0.05 -0.76 11.95
N ARG A 19 -1.23 -0.93 12.29
CA ARG A 19 -2.32 -1.07 11.29
C ARG A 19 -2.51 0.21 10.48
N GLU A 20 -2.38 1.39 11.09
CA GLU A 20 -2.43 2.66 10.38
C GLU A 20 -1.25 2.81 9.41
N ILE A 21 -0.03 2.50 9.87
CA ILE A 21 1.18 2.52 9.04
C ILE A 21 1.01 1.58 7.84
N GLU A 22 0.52 0.37 8.07
CA GLU A 22 0.26 -0.61 7.01
C GLU A 22 -0.82 -0.15 6.03
N LEU A 23 -1.90 0.46 6.53
CA LEU A 23 -2.94 1.03 5.67
C LEU A 23 -2.38 2.14 4.78
N MET A 24 -1.56 3.03 5.35
CA MET A 24 -0.88 4.09 4.61
C MET A 24 0.07 3.52 3.54
N GLN A 25 0.84 2.49 3.89
CA GLN A 25 1.74 1.81 2.96
C GLN A 25 0.95 1.21 1.78
N ASN A 26 -0.13 0.48 2.06
CA ASN A 26 -0.99 -0.09 1.03
C ASN A 26 -1.58 0.96 0.10
N ILE A 27 -1.97 2.13 0.62
CA ILE A 27 -2.48 3.24 -0.20
C ILE A 27 -1.39 3.75 -1.13
N ILE A 28 -0.18 3.99 -0.60
CA ILE A 28 0.96 4.49 -1.37
C ILE A 28 1.34 3.52 -2.49
N GLU A 29 1.52 2.24 -2.15
CA GLU A 29 1.88 1.20 -3.12
C GLU A 29 0.80 1.00 -4.19
N THR A 30 -0.48 1.03 -3.80
CA THR A 30 -1.58 0.88 -4.78
C THR A 30 -1.63 2.07 -5.72
N LYS A 31 -1.36 3.29 -5.23
CA LYS A 31 -1.26 4.51 -6.05
C LYS A 31 -0.10 4.41 -7.05
N GLU A 32 1.06 3.91 -6.64
CA GLU A 32 2.20 3.68 -7.53
C GLU A 32 1.92 2.62 -8.59
N LYS A 33 1.33 1.47 -8.19
CA LYS A 33 0.91 0.42 -9.13
C LYS A 33 -0.08 0.94 -10.16
N LEU A 34 -1.05 1.75 -9.74
CA LEU A 34 -2.01 2.38 -10.64
C LEU A 34 -1.31 3.35 -11.61
N GLN A 35 -0.40 4.19 -11.12
CA GLN A 35 0.34 5.12 -11.98
C GLN A 35 1.21 4.38 -13.00
N ASN A 36 1.92 3.33 -12.57
CA ASN A 36 2.75 2.53 -13.45
C ASN A 36 1.92 1.76 -14.48
N ALA A 37 0.78 1.18 -14.08
CA ALA A 37 -0.12 0.52 -15.01
C ALA A 37 -0.66 1.48 -16.08
N ARG A 38 -1.01 2.72 -15.72
CA ARG A 38 -1.43 3.75 -16.68
C ARG A 38 -0.30 4.15 -17.63
N LYS A 39 0.90 4.41 -17.11
CA LYS A 39 2.07 4.73 -17.94
C LYS A 39 2.39 3.60 -18.92
N ASN A 40 2.38 2.36 -18.46
CA ASN A 40 2.68 1.21 -19.31
C ASN A 40 1.58 0.96 -20.34
N PHE A 41 0.31 1.24 -20.00
CA PHE A 41 -0.81 1.15 -20.93
C PHE A 41 -0.64 2.08 -22.14
N GLU A 42 -0.07 3.27 -21.96
CA GLU A 42 0.20 4.21 -23.06
C GLU A 42 1.13 3.63 -24.15
N TYR A 43 1.92 2.61 -23.81
CA TYR A 43 2.86 1.94 -24.70
C TYR A 43 2.50 0.46 -24.93
N ALA A 44 1.28 0.04 -24.56
CA ALA A 44 0.90 -1.37 -24.65
C ALA A 44 0.66 -1.80 -26.11
N GLU A 45 1.25 -2.94 -26.48
CA GLU A 45 0.90 -3.67 -27.70
C GLU A 45 -0.44 -4.42 -27.53
N ASP A 46 -1.10 -4.76 -28.64
CA ASP A 46 -2.45 -5.34 -28.67
C ASP A 46 -2.66 -6.50 -27.68
N GLY A 47 -1.67 -7.39 -27.53
CA GLY A 47 -1.74 -8.54 -26.61
C GLY A 47 -1.74 -8.18 -25.11
N MET A 48 -1.39 -6.95 -24.75
CA MET A 48 -1.26 -6.49 -23.36
C MET A 48 -2.31 -5.45 -22.95
N ILE A 49 -3.16 -5.00 -23.88
CA ILE A 49 -4.20 -3.98 -23.64
C ILE A 49 -5.14 -4.44 -22.51
N ASP A 50 -5.74 -5.62 -22.63
CA ASP A 50 -6.68 -6.14 -21.63
C ASP A 50 -6.02 -6.36 -20.27
N TYR A 51 -4.77 -6.83 -20.27
CA TYR A 51 -3.99 -6.99 -19.04
C TYR A 51 -3.85 -5.67 -18.29
N TYR A 52 -3.42 -4.60 -18.96
CA TYR A 52 -3.26 -3.30 -18.33
C TYR A 52 -4.60 -2.64 -17.97
N ILE A 53 -5.65 -2.81 -18.78
CA ILE A 53 -7.01 -2.37 -18.44
C ILE A 53 -7.47 -3.02 -17.13
N TYR A 54 -7.26 -4.34 -16.99
CA TYR A 54 -7.58 -5.05 -15.76
C TYR A 54 -6.78 -4.49 -14.57
N GLN A 55 -5.46 -4.33 -14.73
CA GLN A 55 -4.60 -3.77 -13.68
C GLN A 55 -5.05 -2.37 -13.25
N ILE A 56 -5.39 -1.49 -14.19
CA ILE A 56 -5.87 -0.14 -13.90
C ILE A 56 -7.18 -0.19 -13.12
N LYS A 57 -8.17 -0.97 -13.60
CA LYS A 57 -9.49 -1.09 -12.93
C LYS A 57 -9.37 -1.70 -11.53
N ALA A 58 -8.55 -2.74 -11.38
CA ALA A 58 -8.33 -3.41 -10.10
C ALA A 58 -7.63 -2.48 -9.09
N ASN A 59 -6.55 -1.82 -9.48
CA ASN A 59 -5.84 -0.90 -8.59
C ASN A 59 -6.64 0.36 -8.26
N GLN A 60 -7.45 0.88 -9.21
CA GLN A 60 -8.38 1.99 -8.93
C GLN A 60 -9.42 1.59 -7.88
N SER A 61 -10.08 0.44 -8.07
CA SER A 61 -11.10 -0.06 -7.13
C SER A 61 -10.52 -0.33 -5.75
N LYS A 62 -9.31 -0.91 -5.69
CA LYS A 62 -8.57 -1.12 -4.44
C LYS A 62 -8.23 0.20 -3.76
N LEU A 63 -7.73 1.19 -4.51
CA LEU A 63 -7.39 2.50 -3.97
C LEU A 63 -8.63 3.18 -3.37
N ASP A 64 -9.76 3.18 -4.09
CA ASP A 64 -11.01 3.77 -3.62
C ASP A 64 -11.49 3.12 -2.31
N TYR A 65 -11.39 1.80 -2.21
CA TYR A 65 -11.68 1.07 -0.97
C TYR A 65 -10.74 1.48 0.17
N LEU A 66 -9.43 1.50 -0.06
CA LEU A 66 -8.44 1.85 0.97
C LEU A 66 -8.63 3.29 1.48
N ILE A 67 -8.95 4.24 0.59
CA ILE A 67 -9.24 5.63 0.96
C ILE A 67 -10.52 5.71 1.80
N LYS A 68 -11.58 4.98 1.44
CA LYS A 68 -12.80 4.89 2.25
C LYS A 68 -12.51 4.29 3.63
N LEU A 69 -11.69 3.25 3.68
CA LEU A 69 -11.28 2.61 4.93
C LEU A 69 -10.47 3.54 5.83
N ALA A 70 -9.51 4.28 5.27
CA ALA A 70 -8.72 5.28 5.99
C ALA A 70 -9.61 6.38 6.60
N LYS A 71 -10.56 6.91 5.82
CA LYS A 71 -11.55 7.87 6.32
C LYS A 71 -12.38 7.31 7.46
N LYS A 72 -12.91 6.09 7.32
CA LYS A 72 -13.71 5.42 8.37
C LYS A 72 -12.93 5.23 9.67
N LYS A 73 -11.60 5.04 9.57
CA LYS A 73 -10.69 4.87 10.71
C LYS A 73 -10.13 6.19 11.27
N GLY A 74 -10.52 7.34 10.71
CA GLY A 74 -9.97 8.65 11.14
C GLY A 74 -8.51 8.87 10.75
N VAL A 75 -7.96 8.07 9.84
CA VAL A 75 -6.56 8.19 9.41
C VAL A 75 -6.42 9.38 8.47
N ILE A 76 -5.77 10.44 8.95
CA ILE A 76 -5.46 11.63 8.14
C ILE A 76 -4.41 11.26 7.10
N LEU A 77 -4.75 11.41 5.82
CA LEU A 77 -3.86 11.29 4.67
C LEU A 77 -3.21 12.64 4.39
N SER A 78 -2.03 12.89 4.96
CA SER A 78 -1.26 14.11 4.71
C SER A 78 0.04 13.82 3.96
N ARG A 79 0.56 14.84 3.26
CA ARG A 79 1.81 14.72 2.52
C ARG A 79 3.00 14.44 3.45
N ASP A 80 3.02 15.03 4.64
CA ASP A 80 4.07 14.77 5.65
C ASP A 80 4.08 13.30 6.11
N LYS A 81 2.90 12.70 6.31
CA LYS A 81 2.79 11.28 6.65
C LYS A 81 3.24 10.40 5.49
N GLU A 82 2.86 10.73 4.27
CA GLU A 82 3.32 10.01 3.07
C GLU A 82 4.85 10.01 2.98
N VAL A 83 5.50 11.16 3.13
CA VAL A 83 6.98 11.27 3.11
C VAL A 83 7.61 10.43 4.21
N LYS A 84 7.10 10.49 5.46
CA LYS A 84 7.62 9.68 6.58
C LYS A 84 7.53 8.18 6.28
N ILE A 85 6.41 7.72 5.74
CA ILE A 85 6.23 6.30 5.38
C ILE A 85 7.20 5.89 4.27
N ARG A 86 7.39 6.72 3.24
CA ARG A 86 8.36 6.46 2.16
C ARG A 86 9.78 6.35 2.69
N MET A 87 10.19 7.23 3.62
CA MET A 87 11.51 7.15 4.26
C MET A 87 11.67 5.86 5.08
N ILE A 88 10.62 5.42 5.80
CA ILE A 88 10.64 4.15 6.54
C ILE A 88 10.80 2.96 5.58
N LEU A 89 10.07 2.96 4.46
CA LEU A 89 10.17 1.90 3.44
C LEU A 89 11.57 1.86 2.81
N GLN A 90 12.15 3.01 2.47
CA GLN A 90 13.52 3.10 1.96
C GLN A 90 14.54 2.55 2.96
N LYS A 91 14.44 2.92 4.25
CA LYS A 91 15.36 2.40 5.28
C LYS A 91 15.30 0.88 5.44
N LYS A 92 14.15 0.25 5.22
CA LYS A 92 14.00 -1.23 5.28
C LYS A 92 14.65 -1.97 4.11
N LEU A 93 14.93 -1.28 2.99
CA LEU A 93 15.56 -1.88 1.81
C LEU A 93 17.09 -1.83 1.83
N VAL A 94 17.67 -1.04 2.75
CA VAL A 94 19.12 -0.76 2.83
C VAL A 94 19.73 -1.34 4.12
N GLY A 95 18.94 -2.10 4.90
CA GLY A 95 19.35 -2.74 6.15
C GLY A 95 19.35 -4.25 6.06
#